data_AF-A0A7S3FBM4-F1
#
_entry.id   AF-A0A7S3FBM4-F1
#
_cell.length_a   1.000
_cell.length_b   1.000
_cell.length_c   1.000
_cell.angle_alpha   90.00
_cell.angle_beta   90.00
_cell.angle_gamma   90.00
#
_symmetry.space_group_name_H-M   'P 1'
#
loop_
_entity.id
_entity.type
_entity.pdbx_description
1 polymer ?
#
loop_
_entity_poly.entity_id
_entity_poly.type
_entity_poly.pdbx_seq_one_letter_code
_entity_poly.pdbx_strand_id
1 'polypeptide(L)'
;YTGGLFVSNLSSRILLPLQRGDAVMHASDLFHGVDVRSGERWSWVVWYRTCSRCTLEGSTSWYRQRAEEGEPFAQFLHSRRLAYAHRHVAGPHAQAAMRWLNRSAHSGFPPAMHLLGKAHASGDGI
;
A
#
# COMPACT_ATOMS: atom_id res chain seq x y z
N TYR A 1 -14.61 7.68 22.32
CA TYR A 1 -13.53 7.76 21.32
C TYR A 1 -12.45 8.68 21.88
N THR A 2 -11.24 8.14 22.05
CA THR A 2 -10.02 8.92 22.30
C THR A 2 -9.02 8.46 21.24
N GLY A 3 -9.32 8.81 19.98
CA GLY A 3 -8.51 8.40 18.83
C GLY A 3 -7.57 9.51 18.39
N GLY A 4 -6.42 9.11 17.86
CA GLY A 4 -5.41 9.98 17.28
C GLY A 4 -4.59 9.21 16.25
N LEU A 5 -3.81 9.94 15.46
CA LEU A 5 -2.83 9.34 14.55
C LEU A 5 -1.66 8.84 15.37
N PHE A 6 -1.11 7.67 15.04
CA PHE A 6 0.16 7.23 15.61
C PHE A 6 1.14 6.91 14.49
N VAL A 7 2.42 7.05 14.80
CA VAL A 7 3.53 6.55 14.00
C VAL A 7 4.07 5.32 14.69
N SER A 8 4.32 4.27 13.92
CA SER A 8 4.84 3.01 14.43
C SER A 8 6.02 2.52 13.60
N ASN A 9 6.86 1.73 14.23
CA ASN A 9 7.78 0.81 13.59
C ASN A 9 7.54 -0.59 14.17
N LEU A 10 8.40 -1.57 13.85
CA LEU A 10 8.24 -2.95 14.32
C LEU A 10 8.32 -3.10 15.86
N SER A 11 8.91 -2.13 16.56
CA SER A 11 9.26 -2.23 17.98
C SER A 11 8.61 -1.17 18.87
N SER A 12 8.03 -0.12 18.29
CA SER A 12 7.56 1.04 19.04
C SER A 12 6.39 1.73 18.33
N ARG A 13 5.57 2.42 19.13
CA ARG A 13 4.40 3.17 18.66
C ARG A 13 4.27 4.46 19.46
N ILE A 14 4.15 5.57 18.76
CA ILE A 14 4.07 6.92 19.34
C ILE A 14 2.78 7.57 18.88
N LEU A 15 1.97 8.04 19.84
CA LEU A 15 0.76 8.81 19.56
C LEU A 15 1.15 10.24 19.14
N LEU A 16 0.54 10.74 18.06
CA LEU A 16 0.65 12.13 17.63
C LEU A 16 -0.55 12.92 18.18
N PRO A 17 -0.34 13.85 19.13
CA PRO A 17 -1.42 14.61 19.76
C PRO A 17 -1.85 15.77 18.85
N LEU A 18 -2.64 15.47 17.81
CA LEU A 18 -3.17 16.47 16.88
C LEU A 18 -4.27 17.30 17.52
N GLN A 19 -4.18 18.62 17.37
CA GLN A 19 -5.17 19.60 17.80
C GLN A 19 -6.06 20.05 16.63
N ARG A 20 -7.13 20.79 16.96
CA ARG A 20 -8.02 21.36 15.94
C ARG A 20 -7.26 22.35 15.05
N GLY A 21 -7.17 22.05 13.76
CA GLY A 21 -6.45 22.88 12.78
C GLY A 21 -5.11 22.30 12.33
N ASP A 22 -4.63 21.26 13.01
CA ASP A 22 -3.41 20.56 12.60
C ASP A 22 -3.65 19.72 11.33
N ALA A 23 -2.65 19.70 10.45
CA ALA A 23 -2.60 18.81 9.30
C ALA A 23 -1.34 17.94 9.39
N VAL A 24 -1.48 16.67 9.05
CA VAL A 24 -0.33 15.76 8.91
C VAL A 24 -0.23 15.33 7.46
N MET A 25 0.95 15.56 6.88
CA MET A 25 1.40 14.87 5.68
C MET A 25 2.41 13.82 6.11
N HIS A 26 2.24 12.59 5.64
CA HIS A 26 3.20 11.51 5.85
C HIS A 26 3.49 10.84 4.52
N ALA A 27 4.68 10.25 4.40
CA ALA A 27 5.00 9.36 3.30
C ALA A 27 4.25 8.03 3.47
N SER A 28 3.94 7.37 2.35
CA SER A 28 3.11 6.15 2.33
C SER A 28 3.81 4.90 2.86
N ASP A 29 5.13 4.97 3.07
CA ASP A 29 5.99 3.93 3.63
C ASP A 29 6.03 3.95 5.16
N LEU A 30 5.47 4.97 5.81
CA LEU A 30 5.39 5.07 7.26
C LEU A 30 4.25 4.18 7.79
N PHE A 31 4.53 3.30 8.76
CA PHE A 31 3.45 2.56 9.45
C PHE A 31 2.66 3.50 10.34
N HIS A 32 1.41 3.76 9.98
CA HIS A 32 0.49 4.63 10.70
C HIS A 32 -0.89 4.00 10.81
N GLY A 33 -1.72 4.52 11.72
CA GLY A 33 -3.09 4.06 11.86
C GLY A 33 -3.89 4.87 12.88
N VAL A 34 -5.10 4.39 13.17
CA VAL A 34 -5.97 4.92 14.22
C VAL A 34 -6.39 3.76 15.12
N ASP A 35 -6.31 3.94 16.44
CA ASP A 35 -6.79 2.96 17.42
C ASP A 35 -8.30 3.12 17.62
N VAL A 36 -9.06 2.06 17.37
CA VAL A 36 -10.52 2.07 17.51
C VAL A 36 -10.90 1.11 18.63
N ARG A 37 -10.98 1.63 19.85
CA ARG A 37 -11.32 0.81 21.04
C ARG A 37 -12.79 0.40 21.10
N SER A 38 -13.67 1.13 20.40
CA SER A 38 -15.07 0.79 20.19
C SER A 38 -15.62 1.52 18.96
N GLY A 39 -16.55 0.89 18.22
CA GLY A 39 -17.15 1.43 16.98
C GLY A 39 -16.40 1.03 15.70
N GLU A 40 -16.78 1.64 14.57
CA GLU A 40 -16.18 1.38 13.25
C GLU A 40 -15.35 2.58 12.77
N ARG A 41 -14.24 2.30 12.07
CA ARG A 41 -13.45 3.33 11.36
C ARG A 41 -13.65 3.20 9.86
N TRP A 42 -14.03 4.32 9.27
CA TRP A 42 -14.03 4.54 7.84
C TRP A 42 -12.84 5.42 7.46
N SER A 43 -12.03 4.97 6.51
CA SER A 43 -10.89 5.75 6.00
C SER A 43 -11.16 6.10 4.55
N TRP A 44 -11.11 7.40 4.24
CA TRP A 44 -11.29 7.90 2.90
C TRP A 44 -9.92 8.36 2.41
N VAL A 45 -9.41 7.71 1.37
CA VAL A 45 -8.16 8.12 0.73
C VAL A 45 -8.54 8.94 -0.50
N VAL A 46 -8.27 10.25 -0.44
CA VAL A 46 -8.55 11.17 -1.53
C VAL A 46 -7.22 11.48 -2.23
N TRP A 47 -7.17 11.19 -3.53
CA TRP A 47 -6.02 11.48 -4.38
C TRP A 47 -6.36 12.67 -5.27
N TYR A 48 -5.56 13.74 -5.19
CA TYR A 48 -5.69 14.87 -6.10
C TYR A 48 -4.80 14.65 -7.33
N ARG A 49 -5.33 14.93 -8.52
CA ARG A 49 -4.56 15.08 -9.76
C ARG A 49 -4.71 16.51 -10.24
N THR A 50 -3.59 17.17 -10.50
CA THR A 50 -3.55 18.62 -10.71
C THR A 50 -3.68 19.07 -12.16
N CYS A 51 -3.87 18.18 -13.15
CA CYS A 51 -4.07 18.63 -14.54
C CYS A 51 -5.03 17.77 -15.37
N SER A 52 -5.72 18.44 -16.31
CA SER A 52 -6.71 17.86 -17.23
C SER A 52 -6.12 16.82 -18.19
N ARG A 53 -4.84 16.95 -18.55
CA ARG A 53 -4.13 15.97 -19.39
C ARG A 53 -4.03 14.60 -18.71
N CYS A 54 -3.89 14.55 -17.38
CA CYS A 54 -3.90 13.30 -16.59
C CYS A 54 -5.29 12.61 -16.53
N THR A 55 -6.33 13.25 -17.06
CA THR A 55 -7.70 12.72 -17.17
C THR A 55 -8.00 12.25 -18.59
N LEU A 56 -7.40 12.88 -19.60
CA LEU A 56 -7.67 12.64 -21.02
C LEU A 56 -6.79 11.55 -21.64
N GLU A 57 -5.58 11.32 -21.11
CA GLU A 57 -4.72 10.21 -21.52
C GLU A 57 -5.15 8.90 -20.82
N GLY A 58 -6.26 8.33 -21.29
CA GLY A 58 -6.59 6.90 -21.20
C GLY A 58 -6.16 6.14 -19.94
N SER A 59 -6.92 6.29 -18.86
CA SER A 59 -7.27 5.31 -17.80
C SER A 59 -6.21 4.33 -17.26
N THR A 60 -4.92 4.54 -17.48
CA THR A 60 -3.89 3.76 -16.80
C THR A 60 -3.90 4.13 -15.33
N SER A 61 -4.12 3.12 -14.48
CA SER A 61 -4.03 3.36 -13.04
C SER A 61 -2.62 3.87 -12.76
N TRP A 62 -2.49 4.99 -12.05
CA TRP A 62 -1.20 5.59 -11.70
C TRP A 62 -0.19 4.54 -11.20
N TYR A 63 -0.68 3.57 -10.40
CA TYR A 63 0.10 2.44 -9.92
C TYR A 63 0.73 1.60 -11.02
N ARG A 64 0.01 1.36 -12.13
CA ARG A 64 0.52 0.60 -13.28
C ARG A 64 1.65 1.36 -13.96
N GLN A 65 1.42 2.63 -14.29
CA GLN A 65 2.43 3.45 -14.95
C GLN A 65 3.70 3.58 -14.10
N ARG A 66 3.55 3.96 -12.83
CA ARG A 66 4.69 4.07 -11.90
C ARG A 66 5.36 2.72 -11.65
N ALA A 67 4.60 1.63 -11.60
CA ALA A 67 5.18 0.28 -11.48
C ALA A 67 6.03 -0.09 -12.70
N GLU A 68 5.53 0.22 -13.91
CA GLU A 68 6.24 0.02 -15.17
C GLU A 68 7.53 0.85 -15.22
N GLU A 69 7.51 2.09 -14.71
CA GLU A 69 8.68 2.97 -14.54
C GLU A 69 9.69 2.50 -13.47
N GLY A 70 9.40 1.44 -12.73
CA GLY A 70 10.34 0.86 -11.77
C GLY A 70 10.11 1.25 -10.31
N GLU A 71 9.13 2.10 -10.02
CA GLU A 71 8.89 2.65 -8.69
C GLU A 71 8.45 1.53 -7.72
N PRO A 72 9.24 1.19 -6.68
CA PRO A 72 9.01 -0.02 -5.90
C PRO A 72 7.68 -0.01 -5.14
N PHE A 73 7.23 1.14 -4.63
CA PHE A 73 5.95 1.27 -3.93
C PHE A 73 4.78 1.03 -4.89
N ALA A 74 4.81 1.59 -6.09
CA ALA A 74 3.79 1.37 -7.11
C ALA A 74 3.78 -0.08 -7.60
N GLN A 75 4.94 -0.73 -7.76
CA GLN A 75 5.01 -2.16 -8.07
C GLN A 75 4.33 -3.01 -6.99
N PHE A 76 4.56 -2.69 -5.71
CA PHE A 76 3.89 -3.35 -4.59
C PHE A 76 2.37 -3.11 -4.61
N LEU A 77 1.93 -1.86 -4.79
CA LEU A 77 0.50 -1.55 -4.84
C LEU A 77 -0.20 -2.17 -6.05
N HIS A 78 0.45 -2.20 -7.21
CA HIS A 78 -0.07 -2.85 -8.40
C HIS A 78 -0.18 -4.37 -8.21
N SER A 79 0.82 -4.99 -7.58
CA SER A 79 0.76 -6.41 -7.15
C SER A 79 -0.46 -6.68 -6.26
N ARG A 80 -0.64 -5.89 -5.19
CA ARG A 80 -1.78 -6.04 -4.27
C ARG A 80 -3.11 -5.87 -4.97
N ARG A 81 -3.22 -4.89 -5.88
CA ARG A 81 -4.44 -4.68 -6.66
C ARG A 81 -4.79 -5.91 -7.50
N LEU A 82 -3.81 -6.50 -8.19
CA LEU A 82 -4.00 -7.71 -8.98
C LEU A 82 -4.42 -8.89 -8.09
N ALA A 83 -3.77 -9.06 -6.93
CA ALA A 83 -4.13 -10.12 -5.99
C ALA A 83 -5.54 -9.97 -5.39
N TYR A 84 -5.99 -8.74 -5.13
CA TYR A 84 -7.31 -8.48 -4.54
C TYR A 84 -8.46 -8.49 -5.55
N ALA A 85 -8.23 -8.01 -6.78
CA ALA A 85 -9.24 -7.99 -7.84
C ALA A 85 -9.67 -9.41 -8.24
N HIS A 86 -8.78 -10.38 -8.05
CA HIS A 86 -9.01 -11.78 -8.36
C HIS A 86 -8.93 -12.57 -7.05
N ARG A 87 -10.08 -12.71 -6.35
CA ARG A 87 -10.22 -13.34 -5.01
C ARG A 87 -9.76 -14.82 -4.94
N HIS A 88 -9.16 -15.36 -6.00
CA HIS A 88 -8.60 -16.70 -6.05
C HIS A 88 -7.08 -16.63 -6.22
N VAL A 89 -6.38 -17.16 -5.23
CA VAL A 89 -4.91 -17.26 -5.11
C VAL A 89 -4.31 -18.12 -6.24
N ALA A 90 -5.13 -18.82 -7.01
CA ALA A 90 -4.72 -19.63 -8.14
C ALA A 90 -5.21 -19.03 -9.48
N GLY A 91 -4.27 -18.77 -10.39
CA GLY A 91 -4.53 -18.36 -11.76
C GLY A 91 -3.49 -17.39 -12.34
N PRO A 92 -3.61 -17.02 -13.62
CA PRO A 92 -2.66 -16.13 -14.32
C PRO A 92 -2.46 -14.77 -13.63
N HIS A 93 -3.49 -14.29 -12.93
CA HIS A 93 -3.47 -13.03 -12.18
C HIS A 93 -2.65 -13.10 -10.90
N ALA A 94 -2.63 -14.26 -10.22
CA ALA A 94 -1.79 -14.47 -9.04
C ALA A 94 -0.31 -14.49 -9.42
N GLN A 95 0.04 -15.14 -10.54
CA GLN A 95 1.40 -15.09 -11.09
C GLN A 95 1.81 -13.67 -11.49
N ALA A 96 0.92 -12.91 -12.11
CA ALA A 96 1.17 -11.50 -12.44
C ALA A 96 1.41 -10.66 -11.18
N ALA A 97 0.58 -10.82 -10.15
CA ALA A 97 0.77 -10.17 -8.86
C ALA A 97 2.12 -10.52 -8.23
N MET A 98 2.50 -11.80 -8.22
CA MET A 98 3.78 -12.26 -7.68
C MET A 98 4.98 -11.72 -8.46
N ARG A 99 4.91 -11.59 -9.78
CA ARG A 99 5.97 -10.96 -10.58
C ARG A 99 6.21 -9.50 -10.15
N TRP A 100 5.14 -8.73 -9.97
CA TRP A 100 5.25 -7.34 -9.51
C TRP A 100 5.75 -7.24 -8.07
N LEU A 101 5.33 -8.17 -7.19
CA LEU A 101 5.81 -8.24 -5.82
C LEU A 101 7.31 -8.54 -5.77
N ASN A 102 7.76 -9.51 -6.57
CA ASN A 102 9.17 -9.84 -6.73
C ASN A 102 9.98 -8.62 -7.18
N ARG A 103 9.55 -7.90 -8.23
CA ARG A 103 10.24 -6.70 -8.69
C ARG A 103 10.39 -5.66 -7.57
N SER A 104 9.31 -5.38 -6.85
CA SER A 104 9.31 -4.42 -5.74
C SER A 104 10.30 -4.82 -4.63
N ALA A 105 10.31 -6.10 -4.26
CA ALA A 105 11.22 -6.63 -3.24
C ALA A 105 12.70 -6.62 -3.69
N HIS A 106 12.98 -6.93 -4.96
CA HIS A 106 14.34 -6.86 -5.51
C HIS A 106 14.89 -5.44 -5.51
N SER A 107 14.02 -4.43 -5.66
CA SER A 107 14.38 -3.03 -5.49
C SER A 107 14.52 -2.60 -4.02
N GLY A 108 14.46 -3.54 -3.07
CA GLY A 108 14.69 -3.28 -1.64
C GLY A 108 13.48 -2.71 -0.90
N PHE A 109 12.27 -2.77 -1.46
CA PHE A 109 11.08 -2.23 -0.79
C PHE A 109 10.67 -3.12 0.41
N PRO A 110 10.79 -2.66 1.66
CA PRO A 110 10.65 -3.52 2.83
C PRO A 110 9.29 -4.22 2.96
N PRO A 111 8.14 -3.57 2.67
CA PRO A 111 6.85 -4.24 2.69
C PRO A 111 6.75 -5.39 1.67
N ALA A 112 7.38 -5.28 0.50
CA ALA A 112 7.39 -6.34 -0.50
C ALA A 112 8.30 -7.50 -0.09
N MET A 113 9.51 -7.21 0.43
CA MET A 113 10.42 -8.24 0.95
C MET A 113 9.78 -9.04 2.08
N HIS A 114 9.12 -8.37 3.02
CA HIS A 114 8.41 -9.03 4.11
C HIS A 114 7.29 -9.94 3.60
N LEU A 115 6.49 -9.46 2.64
CA LEU A 115 5.38 -10.24 2.09
C LEU A 115 5.86 -11.49 1.33
N LEU A 116 6.96 -11.38 0.57
CA LEU A 116 7.59 -12.55 -0.06
C LEU A 116 8.14 -13.53 0.95
N GLY A 117 8.83 -13.06 1.99
CA GLY A 117 9.32 -13.91 3.07
C GLY A 117 8.19 -14.72 3.71
N LYS A 118 7.03 -14.07 3.92
CA LYS A 118 5.83 -14.75 4.42
C LYS A 118 5.29 -15.79 3.44
N ALA A 119 5.21 -15.47 2.14
CA ALA A 119 4.74 -16.39 1.10
C ALA A 119 5.64 -17.62 0.96
N HIS A 120 6.96 -17.46 1.07
CA HIS A 120 7.90 -18.57 1.11
C HIS A 120 7.75 -19.42 2.37
N ALA A 121 7.54 -18.80 3.54
CA ALA A 121 7.36 -19.51 4.79
C ALA A 121 6.03 -20.31 4.86
N SER A 122 4.97 -19.84 4.19
CA SER A 122 3.67 -20.52 4.15
C SER A 122 3.53 -21.56 3.03
N GLY A 123 4.47 -21.59 2.07
CA GLY A 123 4.39 -22.47 0.90
C GLY A 123 3.40 -22.00 -0.18
N ASP A 124 2.77 -20.83 -0.02
CA ASP A 124 1.81 -20.27 -0.98
C ASP A 124 2.46 -19.67 -2.24
N GLY A 125 3.79 -19.69 -2.31
CA GLY A 125 4.60 -19.05 -3.37
C GLY A 125 5.38 -20.01 -4.27
N ILE A 126 5.13 -21.33 -4.18
CA ILE A 126 5.79 -22.38 -4.98
C ILE A 126 4.74 -23.15 -5.78
#